data_AF-A0A3S0WAV0-F1
#
_entry.id   AF-A0A3S0WAV0-F1
#
_cell.length_a   1.000
_cell.length_b   1.000
_cell.length_c   1.000
_cell.angle_alpha   90.00
_cell.angle_beta   90.00
_cell.angle_gamma   90.00
#
_symmetry.space_group_name_H-M   'P 1'
#
loop_
_entity.id
_entity.type
_entity.pdbx_description
1 polymer ?
#
loop_
_entity_poly.entity_id
_entity_poly.type
_entity_poly.pdbx_seq_one_letter_code
_entity_poly.pdbx_strand_id
1 'polypeptide(L)'
;MRNRNKQSGCGRIVMGLAGLGLLLGGCTTTGMSDPVFSQWLAQAEAYCVPLYGALPLATAEQRTQFEALSYQTYYRNVLVEVYADRLRILYPNNRLTIDCLANAFPGQ
;
A
#
# COMPACT_ATOMS: atom_id res chain seq x y z
N MET A 1 18.39 33.61 17.73
CA MET A 1 17.25 33.10 18.52
C MET A 1 16.07 32.84 17.60
N ARG A 2 15.39 31.69 17.79
CA ARG A 2 14.06 31.24 17.28
C ARG A 2 13.85 30.90 15.79
N ASN A 3 13.96 29.59 15.55
CA ASN A 3 13.09 28.72 14.76
C ASN A 3 11.60 29.17 14.65
N ARG A 4 11.02 29.17 13.43
CA ARG A 4 9.68 28.58 13.15
C ARG A 4 9.54 28.15 11.70
N ASN A 5 9.61 26.83 11.55
CA ASN A 5 8.97 25.99 10.55
C ASN A 5 7.46 26.29 10.38
N LYS A 6 7.03 26.62 9.14
CA LYS A 6 5.76 26.22 8.49
C LYS A 6 5.50 27.11 7.26
N GLN A 7 5.53 26.52 6.07
CA GLN A 7 4.47 26.69 5.06
C GLN A 7 4.67 25.69 3.92
N SER A 8 3.75 24.74 3.84
CA SER A 8 3.45 23.95 2.65
C SER A 8 3.13 24.86 1.47
N GLY A 9 3.57 24.46 0.28
CA GLY A 9 3.08 25.07 -0.97
C GLY A 9 3.74 24.42 -2.17
N CYS A 10 3.00 23.58 -2.88
CA CYS A 10 3.37 22.93 -4.13
C CYS A 10 4.06 23.90 -5.12
N GLY A 11 5.36 23.70 -5.35
CA GLY A 11 6.19 24.49 -6.25
C GLY A 11 6.39 23.82 -7.62
N ARG A 12 5.46 24.13 -8.53
CA ARG A 12 5.63 24.40 -9.98
C ARG A 12 6.83 23.80 -10.74
N ILE A 13 6.49 22.91 -11.67
CA ILE A 13 6.93 22.85 -13.09
C ILE A 13 8.45 22.92 -13.35
N VAL A 14 9.04 21.76 -13.68
CA VAL A 14 10.16 21.70 -14.63
C VAL A 14 9.68 20.96 -15.88
N MET A 15 9.48 21.73 -16.93
CA MET A 15 9.17 21.30 -18.29
C MET A 15 10.49 20.82 -18.92
N GLY A 16 10.65 19.51 -19.04
CA GLY A 16 11.78 18.87 -19.74
C GLY A 16 11.24 17.76 -20.64
N LEU A 17 11.30 18.01 -21.95
CA LEU A 17 10.81 17.12 -23.00
C LEU A 17 11.67 15.84 -23.13
N ALA A 18 10.96 14.76 -23.50
CA ALA A 18 11.43 13.59 -24.24
C ALA A 18 12.08 12.42 -23.47
N GLY A 19 11.33 11.33 -23.39
CA GLY A 19 11.87 9.98 -23.15
C GLY A 19 10.79 9.02 -22.64
N LEU A 20 10.24 8.19 -23.52
CA LEU A 20 9.35 7.09 -23.16
C LEU A 20 9.92 6.27 -22.00
N GLY A 21 9.10 6.01 -20.98
CA GLY A 21 9.37 4.89 -20.07
C GLY A 21 8.86 5.10 -18.66
N LEU A 22 7.69 4.49 -18.40
CA LEU A 22 7.33 3.87 -17.12
C LEU A 22 6.90 4.81 -15.99
N LEU A 23 5.57 4.88 -15.82
CA LEU A 23 4.93 4.52 -14.54
C LEU A 23 5.45 5.20 -13.27
N LEU A 24 5.85 6.46 -13.34
CA LEU A 24 5.87 7.33 -12.17
C LEU A 24 4.60 8.20 -12.20
N GLY A 25 3.47 7.48 -12.17
CA GLY A 25 2.23 8.06 -11.67
C GLY A 25 2.55 8.75 -10.36
N GLY A 26 2.13 10.00 -10.25
CA GLY A 26 2.60 10.93 -9.25
C GLY A 26 2.56 10.34 -7.84
N CYS A 27 3.46 10.88 -7.01
CA CYS A 27 3.42 10.79 -5.56
C CYS A 27 1.98 10.99 -5.08
N THR A 28 1.26 9.89 -4.91
CA THR A 28 -0.10 9.87 -4.42
C THR A 28 -0.08 8.86 -3.29
N THR A 29 0.19 9.40 -2.12
CA THR A 29 -0.14 8.89 -0.78
C THR A 29 -1.63 8.56 -0.65
N THR A 30 -2.15 7.76 -1.58
CA THR A 30 -3.56 7.35 -1.62
C THR A 30 -3.92 6.40 -0.48
N GLY A 31 -2.93 5.73 0.12
CA GLY A 31 -3.12 4.96 1.36
C GLY A 31 -3.28 5.81 2.63
N MET A 32 -2.66 7.00 2.72
CA MET A 32 -2.63 7.78 3.98
C MET A 32 -3.83 8.70 4.18
N SER A 33 -4.69 8.89 3.17
CA SER A 33 -5.77 9.88 3.24
C SER A 33 -7.17 9.26 3.40
N ASP A 34 -7.28 7.93 3.38
CA ASP A 34 -8.54 7.22 3.57
C ASP A 34 -8.58 6.54 4.96
N PRO A 35 -9.31 7.13 5.91
CA PRO A 35 -9.40 6.58 7.26
C PRO A 35 -10.11 5.24 7.31
N VAL A 36 -11.08 4.97 6.42
CA VAL A 36 -11.85 3.73 6.42
C VAL A 36 -10.96 2.58 5.97
N PHE A 37 -10.24 2.76 4.85
CA PHE A 37 -9.28 1.77 4.38
C PHE A 37 -8.16 1.53 5.40
N SER A 38 -7.60 2.59 5.97
CA SER A 38 -6.51 2.48 6.96
C SER A 38 -6.96 1.71 8.20
N GLN A 39 -8.17 1.98 8.68
CA GLN A 39 -8.74 1.28 9.83
C GLN A 39 -9.05 -0.19 9.52
N TRP A 40 -9.54 -0.50 8.31
CA TRP A 40 -9.73 -1.89 7.87
C TRP A 40 -8.39 -2.63 7.76
N LEU A 41 -7.39 -2.02 7.11
CA LEU A 41 -6.09 -2.65 6.91
C LEU A 41 -5.41 -2.95 8.26
N ALA A 42 -5.47 -2.00 9.20
CA ALA A 42 -4.95 -2.21 10.55
C ALA A 42 -5.66 -3.36 11.29
N GLN A 43 -6.98 -3.52 11.11
CA GLN A 43 -7.74 -4.64 11.69
C GLN A 43 -7.37 -5.97 11.03
N ALA A 44 -7.22 -6.01 9.71
CA ALA A 44 -6.79 -7.20 8.99
C ALA A 44 -5.38 -7.64 9.42
N GLU A 45 -4.43 -6.70 9.53
CA GLU A 45 -3.09 -6.98 10.07
C GLU A 45 -3.17 -7.45 11.53
N ALA A 46 -3.95 -6.79 12.39
CA ALA A 46 -4.10 -7.18 13.80
C ALA A 46 -4.73 -8.58 13.99
N TYR A 47 -5.56 -9.02 13.04
CA TYR A 47 -6.12 -10.37 13.03
C TYR A 47 -5.13 -11.42 12.53
N CYS A 48 -4.43 -11.14 11.42
CA CYS A 48 -3.59 -12.14 10.75
C CYS A 48 -2.18 -12.26 11.35
N VAL A 49 -1.58 -11.16 11.81
CA VAL A 49 -0.19 -11.13 12.29
C VAL A 49 0.03 -12.04 13.51
N PRO A 50 -0.83 -12.07 14.54
CA PRO A 50 -0.63 -12.96 15.69
C PRO A 50 -0.72 -14.45 15.33
N LEU A 51 -1.46 -14.81 14.27
CA LEU A 51 -1.70 -16.19 13.87
C LEU A 51 -0.60 -16.72 12.94
N TYR A 52 -0.14 -15.89 11.99
CA TYR A 52 0.72 -16.34 10.89
C TYR A 52 2.01 -15.53 10.74
N GLY A 53 2.22 -14.52 11.57
CA GLY A 53 3.36 -13.60 11.49
C GLY A 53 3.12 -12.43 10.53
N ALA A 54 3.91 -11.38 10.69
CA ALA A 54 3.86 -10.20 9.83
C ALA A 54 4.57 -10.41 8.50
N LEU A 55 4.10 -9.69 7.47
CA LEU A 55 4.85 -9.57 6.22
C LEU A 55 6.17 -8.81 6.49
N PRO A 56 7.29 -9.22 5.88
CA PRO A 56 8.60 -8.60 6.10
C PRO A 56 8.72 -7.29 5.31
N LEU A 57 7.94 -6.28 5.72
CA LEU A 57 7.94 -4.94 5.14
C LEU A 57 9.14 -4.14 5.69
N ALA A 58 10.34 -4.48 5.24
CA ALA A 58 11.60 -3.93 5.74
C ALA A 58 11.85 -2.47 5.35
N THR A 59 11.18 -1.98 4.29
CA THR A 59 11.34 -0.59 3.82
C THR A 59 10.01 0.15 3.67
N ALA A 60 10.07 1.48 3.68
CA ALA A 60 8.91 2.33 3.46
C ALA A 60 8.30 2.11 2.06
N GLU A 61 9.13 1.83 1.06
CA GLU A 61 8.69 1.51 -0.30
C GLU A 61 7.91 0.19 -0.32
N GLN A 62 8.38 -0.85 0.38
CA GLN A 62 7.66 -2.12 0.48
C GLN A 62 6.31 -1.95 1.19
N ARG A 63 6.27 -1.17 2.28
CA ARG A 63 5.01 -0.82 2.95
C ARG A 63 4.05 -0.11 1.99
N THR A 64 4.56 0.88 1.25
CA THR A 64 3.76 1.64 0.28
C THR A 64 3.22 0.75 -0.85
N GLN A 65 4.03 -0.18 -1.37
CA GLN A 65 3.59 -1.14 -2.40
C GLN A 65 2.49 -2.08 -1.88
N PHE A 66 2.66 -2.60 -0.67
CA PHE A 66 1.66 -3.44 0.01
C PHE A 66 0.34 -2.68 0.22
N GLU A 67 0.40 -1.45 0.74
CA GLU A 67 -0.77 -0.60 0.95
C GLU A 67 -1.46 -0.25 -0.37
N ALA A 68 -0.70 0.08 -1.42
CA ALA A 68 -1.25 0.39 -2.73
C ALA A 68 -1.98 -0.81 -3.37
N LEU A 69 -1.42 -2.01 -3.28
CA LEU A 69 -2.08 -3.24 -3.74
C LEU A 69 -3.35 -3.54 -2.94
N SER A 70 -3.27 -3.39 -1.62
CA SER A 70 -4.42 -3.60 -0.74
C SER A 70 -5.54 -2.60 -1.03
N TYR A 71 -5.18 -1.32 -1.27
CA TYR A 71 -6.12 -0.26 -1.60
C TYR A 71 -6.83 -0.50 -2.95
N GLN A 72 -6.08 -0.94 -3.97
CA GLN A 72 -6.65 -1.30 -5.26
C GLN A 72 -7.63 -2.48 -5.15
N THR A 73 -7.32 -3.45 -4.30
CA THR A 73 -8.19 -4.61 -4.05
C THR A 73 -9.44 -4.21 -3.29
N TYR A 74 -9.30 -3.33 -2.29
CA TYR A 74 -10.41 -2.86 -1.46
C TYR A 74 -11.45 -2.03 -2.25
N TYR A 75 -11.02 -1.16 -3.19
CA TYR A 75 -11.93 -0.24 -3.89
C TYR A 75 -12.07 -0.45 -5.40
N ARG A 76 -11.09 -1.05 -6.07
CA ARG A 76 -11.00 -1.04 -7.54
C ARG A 76 -11.24 -2.39 -8.19
N ASN A 77 -11.91 -3.31 -7.50
CA ASN A 77 -12.30 -4.62 -8.05
C ASN A 77 -11.12 -5.44 -8.58
N VAL A 78 -9.92 -5.29 -7.99
CA VAL A 78 -8.90 -6.32 -8.20
C VAL A 78 -9.39 -7.56 -7.46
N LEU A 79 -9.42 -8.69 -8.17
CA LEU A 79 -9.79 -9.97 -7.58
C LEU A 79 -8.84 -10.32 -6.43
N VAL A 80 -9.38 -10.83 -5.33
CA VAL A 80 -8.60 -11.24 -4.15
C VAL A 80 -7.53 -12.27 -4.53
N GLU A 81 -7.78 -13.14 -5.51
CA GLU A 81 -6.77 -14.08 -5.99
C GLU A 81 -5.58 -13.38 -6.65
N VAL A 82 -5.83 -12.30 -7.40
CA VAL A 82 -4.77 -11.50 -8.04
C VAL A 82 -3.97 -10.74 -6.97
N TYR A 83 -4.62 -10.25 -5.92
CA TYR A 83 -3.94 -9.67 -4.76
C TYR A 83 -3.03 -10.70 -4.06
N ALA A 84 -3.57 -11.87 -3.74
CA ALA A 84 -2.83 -12.92 -3.06
C ALA A 84 -1.66 -13.41 -3.92
N ASP A 85 -1.85 -13.60 -5.22
CA ASP A 85 -0.80 -14.02 -6.14
C ASP A 85 0.36 -13.00 -6.19
N ARG A 86 0.02 -11.70 -6.34
CA ARG A 86 1.02 -10.62 -6.32
C ARG A 86 1.80 -10.57 -5.02
N LEU A 87 1.12 -10.72 -3.88
CA LEU A 87 1.81 -10.77 -2.59
C LEU A 87 2.66 -12.03 -2.43
N ARG A 88 2.26 -13.18 -2.98
CA ARG A 88 3.07 -14.41 -2.94
C ARG A 88 4.33 -14.30 -3.77
N ILE A 89 4.29 -13.55 -4.88
CA ILE A 89 5.50 -13.22 -5.66
C ILE A 89 6.46 -12.35 -4.82
N LEU A 90 5.92 -11.36 -4.09
CA LEU A 90 6.72 -10.43 -3.28
C LEU A 90 7.23 -11.06 -1.97
N TYR A 91 6.42 -11.91 -1.34
CA TYR A 91 6.66 -12.49 -0.02
C TYR A 91 6.40 -14.01 -0.03
N PRO A 92 7.23 -14.80 -0.75
CA PRO A 92 6.95 -16.22 -1.02
C PRO A 92 6.91 -17.11 0.24
N ASN A 93 7.51 -16.66 1.34
CA ASN A 93 7.59 -17.38 2.61
C ASN A 93 6.41 -17.10 3.55
N ASN A 94 5.52 -16.15 3.21
CA ASN A 94 4.45 -15.67 4.10
C ASN A 94 3.06 -16.05 3.60
N ARG A 95 2.94 -17.20 2.92
CA ARG A 95 1.70 -17.63 2.26
C ARG A 95 0.48 -17.63 3.20
N LEU A 96 0.64 -18.11 4.43
CA LEU A 96 -0.45 -18.15 5.41
C LEU A 96 -0.94 -16.75 5.82
N THR A 97 -0.03 -15.81 6.04
CA THR A 97 -0.38 -14.40 6.32
C THR A 97 -1.10 -13.79 5.12
N ILE A 98 -0.61 -14.03 3.91
CA ILE A 98 -1.21 -13.52 2.67
C ILE A 98 -2.63 -14.05 2.50
N ASP A 99 -2.83 -15.35 2.70
CA ASP A 99 -4.13 -16.00 2.56
C ASP A 99 -5.12 -15.47 3.62
N CYS A 100 -4.66 -15.23 4.84
CA CYS A 100 -5.47 -14.59 5.88
C CYS A 100 -5.87 -13.16 5.48
N LEU A 101 -4.93 -12.34 5.00
CA LEU A 101 -5.20 -10.98 4.55
C LEU A 101 -6.17 -10.94 3.35
N ALA A 102 -5.99 -11.86 2.40
CA ALA A 102 -6.85 -12.04 1.25
C ALA A 102 -8.30 -12.37 1.65
N ASN A 103 -8.50 -13.25 2.64
CA ASN A 103 -9.82 -13.59 3.17
C ASN A 103 -10.44 -12.51 4.06
N ALA A 104 -9.66 -11.53 4.52
CA ALA A 104 -10.16 -10.43 5.36
C ALA A 104 -10.83 -9.29 4.56
N PHE A 105 -10.78 -9.35 3.23
CA PHE A 105 -11.47 -8.36 2.39
C PHE A 105 -12.99 -8.51 2.53
N PRO A 106 -13.73 -7.38 2.68
CA PRO A 106 -15.17 -7.43 2.84
C PRO A 106 -15.84 -7.85 1.52
N GLY A 107 -16.32 -9.08 1.47
CA GLY A 107 -17.21 -9.60 0.43
C GLY A 107 -16.64 -9.58 -0.99
N GLN A 108 -15.92 -10.64 -1.35
CA GLN A 108 -15.84 -11.09 -2.75
C GLN A 108 -16.65 -12.37 -2.90
#